data_AF-A0A450XMP0-F1
#
_entry.id   AF-A0A450XMP0-F1
#
_cell.length_a   1.000
_cell.length_b   1.000
_cell.length_c   1.000
_cell.angle_alpha   90.00
_cell.angle_beta   90.00
_cell.angle_gamma   90.00
#
_symmetry.space_group_name_H-M   'P 1'
#
loop_
_entity.id
_entity.type
_entity.pdbx_description
1 polymer ?
#
loop_
_entity_poly.entity_id
_entity_poly.type
_entity_poly.pdbx_seq_one_letter_code
_entity_poly.pdbx_strand_id
1 'polypeptide(L)' 'MQFIKYPDKSNLTTKQQKMPRKEILNDIPTSDLSDVIADFESEGAKVDIRQERHGNWVLIAIFEK' A
#
# COMPACT_ATOMS: atom_id res chain seq x y z
N MET A 1 40.46 18.57 -21.67
CA MET A 1 40.27 17.41 -20.77
C MET A 1 40.25 17.93 -19.34
N GLN A 2 39.08 17.97 -18.71
CA GLN A 2 38.93 18.39 -17.32
C GLN A 2 38.74 17.14 -16.44
N PHE A 3 39.60 17.04 -15.41
CA PHE A 3 39.40 16.21 -14.21
C PHE A 3 38.17 16.77 -13.46
N ILE A 4 37.42 16.08 -12.60
CA ILE A 4 37.80 15.56 -11.28
C ILE A 4 36.60 14.77 -10.68
N LYS A 5 36.93 13.74 -9.87
CA LYS A 5 36.19 13.09 -8.76
C LYS A 5 34.87 12.36 -9.02
N TYR A 6 34.95 11.05 -8.86
CA TYR A 6 33.94 10.33 -8.09
C TYR A 6 33.98 10.79 -6.62
N PRO A 7 32.83 11.10 -6.00
CA PRO A 7 32.60 10.76 -4.62
C PRO A 7 31.84 9.43 -4.57
N ASP A 8 32.56 8.38 -4.18
CA ASP A 8 31.98 7.35 -3.33
C ASP A 8 31.45 8.02 -2.03
N LYS A 9 30.42 7.41 -1.42
CA LYS A 9 29.64 7.81 -0.22
C LYS A 9 28.29 8.44 -0.58
N SER A 10 27.19 7.77 -0.31
CA SER A 10 26.83 7.37 1.05
C SER A 10 25.67 6.38 1.00
N ASN A 11 25.74 5.39 1.87
CA ASN A 11 24.59 4.69 2.45
C ASN A 11 23.31 5.54 2.32
N LEU A 12 22.44 5.23 1.37
CA LEU A 12 21.01 5.36 1.61
C LEU A 12 20.64 4.26 2.61
N THR A 13 21.14 4.40 3.84
CA THR A 13 20.29 4.23 5.01
C THR A 13 19.15 5.23 4.82
N THR A 14 18.19 4.87 3.97
CA THR A 14 16.82 5.27 4.22
C THR A 14 16.60 4.80 5.65
N LYS A 15 16.61 5.74 6.59
CA LYS A 15 15.72 5.60 7.73
C LYS A 15 14.37 5.35 7.07
N GLN A 16 14.03 4.08 6.88
CA GLN A 16 12.69 3.67 6.55
C GLN A 16 11.90 4.12 7.77
N GLN A 17 11.51 5.39 7.79
CA GLN A 17 10.23 5.74 8.34
C GLN A 17 9.31 4.74 7.67
N LYS A 18 8.84 3.77 8.45
CA LYS A 18 7.82 2.82 8.06
C LYS A 18 6.62 3.66 7.66
N MET A 19 6.62 4.13 6.42
CA MET A 19 5.49 4.84 5.85
C MET A 19 4.43 3.75 5.72
N PRO A 20 3.24 3.95 6.31
CA PRO A 20 2.21 2.95 6.24
C PRO A 20 1.93 2.64 4.77
N ARG A 21 2.00 1.36 4.40
CA ARG A 21 1.70 0.96 3.01
C ARG A 21 0.20 1.07 2.84
N LYS A 22 -0.24 1.76 1.79
CA LYS A 22 -1.65 1.90 1.45
C LYS A 22 -1.91 1.20 0.12
N GLU A 23 -2.86 0.28 0.12
CA GLU A 23 -3.35 -0.39 -1.09
C GLU A 23 -4.82 -0.04 -1.29
N ILE A 24 -5.22 0.16 -2.56
CA ILE A 24 -6.58 0.51 -2.93
C ILE A 24 -7.01 -0.43 -4.03
N LEU A 25 -8.04 -1.22 -3.75
CA LEU A 25 -8.71 -2.08 -4.72
C LEU A 25 -10.07 -1.46 -5.03
N ASN A 26 -10.39 -1.35 -6.32
CA ASN A 26 -11.67 -0.81 -6.79
C ASN A 26 -12.46 -1.92 -7.50
N ASP A 27 -13.74 -1.65 -7.76
CA ASP A 27 -14.61 -2.54 -8.53
C ASP A 27 -14.77 -3.96 -7.92
N ILE A 28 -14.67 -4.09 -6.60
CA ILE A 28 -14.83 -5.37 -5.92
C ILE A 28 -16.31 -5.77 -5.93
N PRO A 29 -16.69 -6.90 -6.53
CA PRO A 29 -18.05 -7.39 -6.46
C PRO A 29 -18.40 -7.80 -5.02
N THR A 30 -19.68 -7.69 -4.66
CA THR A 30 -20.15 -8.01 -3.29
C THR A 30 -19.86 -9.46 -2.89
N SER A 31 -19.81 -10.39 -3.85
CA SER A 31 -19.46 -11.79 -3.65
C SER A 31 -18.05 -11.98 -3.07
N ASP A 32 -17.10 -11.16 -3.52
CA ASP A 32 -15.67 -11.33 -3.22
C ASP A 32 -15.20 -10.38 -2.11
N LEU A 33 -16.03 -9.40 -1.73
CA LEU A 33 -15.67 -8.39 -0.73
C LEU A 33 -15.23 -9.01 0.61
N SER A 34 -15.96 -10.00 1.10
CA SER A 34 -15.67 -10.63 2.39
C SER A 34 -14.33 -11.37 2.40
N ASP A 35 -14.03 -12.11 1.33
CA ASP A 35 -12.76 -12.84 1.21
C ASP A 35 -11.58 -11.87 1.11
N VAL A 36 -11.71 -10.81 0.30
CA VAL A 36 -10.67 -9.79 0.15
C VAL A 36 -10.41 -9.05 1.46
N ILE A 37 -11.45 -8.70 2.24
CA ILE A 37 -11.29 -8.09 3.56
C ILE A 37 -10.49 -9.02 4.48
N ALA A 38 -10.86 -10.31 4.54
CA ALA A 38 -10.23 -11.28 5.43
C ALA A 38 -8.73 -11.46 5.13
N ASP A 39 -8.36 -11.49 3.84
CA ASP A 39 -6.95 -11.56 3.42
C ASP A 39 -6.15 -10.35 3.94
N PHE A 40 -6.65 -9.13 3.72
CA PHE A 40 -5.98 -7.91 4.17
C PHE A 40 -5.91 -7.80 5.70
N GLU A 41 -6.98 -8.13 6.42
CA GLU A 41 -6.98 -8.15 7.88
C GLU A 41 -5.99 -9.19 8.45
N SER A 42 -5.92 -10.37 7.84
CA SER A 42 -4.98 -11.44 8.23
C SER A 42 -3.52 -11.03 8.01
N GLU A 43 -3.23 -10.19 7.02
CA GLU A 43 -1.91 -9.61 6.80
C GLU A 43 -1.57 -8.43 7.74
N GLY A 44 -2.54 -8.03 8.59
CA GLY A 44 -2.43 -6.95 9.55
C GLY A 44 -2.73 -5.57 8.97
N ALA A 45 -3.50 -5.50 7.89
CA ALA A 45 -3.99 -4.22 7.36
C ALA A 45 -5.23 -3.76 8.13
N LYS A 46 -5.38 -2.44 8.28
CA LYS A 46 -6.67 -1.80 8.57
C LYS A 46 -7.40 -1.57 7.27
N VAL A 47 -8.66 -2.02 7.20
CA VAL A 47 -9.45 -2.01 5.97
C VAL A 47 -10.58 -0.99 6.09
N ASP A 48 -10.71 -0.07 5.12
CA ASP A 48 -11.85 0.84 4.94
C ASP A 48 -12.55 0.49 3.63
N ILE A 49 -13.87 0.26 3.68
CA ILE A 49 -14.66 -0.11 2.52
C ILE A 49 -15.68 0.98 2.17
N ARG A 50 -15.88 1.20 0.87
CA ARG A 50 -16.82 2.19 0.36
C ARG A 50 -17.57 1.60 -0.83
N GLN A 51 -18.89 1.72 -0.82
CA GLN A 51 -19.68 1.28 -1.96
C GLN A 51 -19.66 2.35 -3.06
N GLU A 52 -19.38 1.94 -4.28
CA GLU A 52 -19.48 2.78 -5.48
C GLU A 52 -20.92 2.87 -5.98
N ARG A 53 -21.21 3.89 -6.79
CA ARG A 53 -22.56 4.15 -7.33
C ARG A 53 -23.13 3.01 -8.18
N HIS A 54 -22.28 2.13 -8.68
CA HIS A 54 -22.63 1.00 -9.54
C HIS A 54 -22.88 -0.30 -8.75
N GLY A 55 -22.75 -0.28 -7.42
CA GLY A 55 -22.98 -1.43 -6.55
C GLY A 55 -21.73 -2.25 -6.21
N ASN A 56 -20.60 -1.98 -6.88
CA ASN A 56 -19.29 -2.53 -6.56
C ASN A 56 -18.65 -1.78 -5.39
N TRP A 57 -17.58 -2.33 -4.82
CA TRP A 57 -16.91 -1.83 -3.62
C TRP A 57 -15.48 -1.39 -3.90
N VAL A 58 -15.08 -0.31 -3.24
CA VAL A 58 -13.68 0.09 -3.08
C VAL A 58 -13.23 -0.34 -1.70
N LEU A 59 -12.07 -0.99 -1.64
CA LEU A 59 -11.39 -1.38 -0.42
C LEU A 59 -10.07 -0.64 -0.32
N ILE A 60 -9.83 -0.04 0.83
CA ILE A 60 -8.62 0.69 1.16
C ILE A 60 -7.95 -0.03 2.33
N ALA A 61 -6.83 -0.69 2.06
CA ALA A 61 -6.03 -1.38 3.06
C ALA A 61 -4.83 -0.50 3.49
N ILE A 62 -4.62 -0.35 4.80
CA ILE A 62 -3.55 0.44 5.40
C ILE A 62 -2.73 -0.46 6.33
N PHE A 63 -1.47 -0.69 5.99
CA PHE A 63 -0.53 -1.48 6.77
C PHE A 63 0.38 -0.56 7.58
N GLU A 64 0.16 -0.48 8.89
CA GLU A 64 0.94 0.34 9.83
C GLU A 64 2.16 -0.39 10.41
N LYS A 65 2.76 -1.32 9.65
CA LYS A 65 3.90 -2.14 10.13
C LYS A 65 5.05 -1.28 10.60
#